data_AF-A0A356BXI3-F1
#
_entry.id   AF-A0A356BXI3-F1
#
_cell.length_a   1.000
_cell.length_b   1.000
_cell.length_c   1.000
_cell.angle_alpha   90.00
_cell.angle_beta   90.00
_cell.angle_gamma   90.00
#
_symmetry.space_group_name_H-M   'P 1'
#
loop_
_entity.id
_entity.type
_entity.pdbx_description
1 polymer ?
#
loop_
_entity_poly.entity_id
_entity_poly.type
_entity_poly.pdbx_seq_one_letter_code
_entity_poly.pdbx_strand_id
1 'polypeptide(L)'
;IAIDGPAGAGKSTIARLVANHLGLRYVDTGAMYRAVTLEALRREVDTGDEEALVRVITSIDLNIVFQGEKGNLVFLNGEDVTGFIRQPDVTAHVSEVSTHKKVREFIVALQEQIGRQGSVVMDGRDIGTVVMPDADWKIYLQATVEERAKRRQSELERRGLSVNLEDLKEQIRRR
;
A
#
# COMPACT_ATOMS: atom_id res chain seq x y z
N ILE A 1 -7.60 -12.69 7.02
CA ILE A 1 -8.46 -11.50 7.26
C ILE A 1 -8.13 -10.45 6.20
N ALA A 2 -9.09 -10.07 5.37
CA ALA A 2 -8.98 -9.00 4.39
C ALA A 2 -9.56 -7.70 4.97
N ILE A 3 -8.82 -6.59 4.84
CA ILE A 3 -9.26 -5.27 5.30
C ILE A 3 -9.17 -4.25 4.15
N ASP A 4 -10.32 -3.88 3.62
CA ASP A 4 -10.47 -2.95 2.50
C ASP A 4 -10.96 -1.59 2.94
N GLY A 5 -10.89 -0.62 2.03
CA GLY A 5 -11.39 0.73 2.26
C GLY A 5 -10.51 1.82 1.63
N PRO A 6 -10.93 3.08 1.68
CA PRO A 6 -10.21 4.16 1.04
C PRO A 6 -8.94 4.58 1.82
N ALA A 7 -8.06 5.33 1.17
CA ALA A 7 -6.87 5.89 1.81
C ALA A 7 -7.27 6.85 2.95
N GLY A 8 -6.59 6.77 4.09
CA GLY A 8 -6.89 7.60 5.27
C GLY A 8 -8.03 7.07 6.15
N ALA A 9 -8.65 5.93 5.83
CA ALA A 9 -9.70 5.32 6.68
C ALA A 9 -9.18 4.60 7.93
N GLY A 10 -7.86 4.60 8.17
CA GLY A 10 -7.25 3.94 9.33
C GLY A 10 -6.96 2.44 9.17
N LYS A 11 -7.12 1.88 7.96
CA LYS A 11 -6.89 0.47 7.64
C LYS A 11 -5.59 -0.09 8.19
N SER A 12 -4.45 0.47 7.81
CA SER A 12 -3.14 -0.04 8.18
C SER A 12 -2.91 -0.02 9.70
N THR A 13 -3.54 0.94 10.41
CA THR A 13 -3.52 0.96 11.88
C THR A 13 -4.32 -0.21 12.45
N ILE A 14 -5.55 -0.41 12.00
CA ILE A 14 -6.43 -1.49 12.49
C ILE A 14 -5.85 -2.85 12.10
N ALA A 15 -5.39 -3.02 10.86
CA ALA A 15 -4.79 -4.25 10.36
C ALA A 15 -3.60 -4.69 11.19
N ARG A 16 -2.69 -3.76 11.52
CA ARG A 16 -1.55 -4.04 12.39
C ARG A 16 -1.97 -4.43 13.81
N LEU A 17 -2.94 -3.71 14.39
CA LEU A 17 -3.44 -4.01 15.74
C LEU A 17 -4.09 -5.40 15.80
N VAL A 18 -4.93 -5.72 14.81
CA VAL A 18 -5.57 -7.04 14.69
C VAL A 18 -4.53 -8.13 14.48
N ALA A 19 -3.56 -7.92 13.60
CA ALA A 19 -2.48 -8.86 13.34
C ALA A 19 -1.67 -9.15 14.61
N ASN A 20 -1.25 -8.10 15.34
CA ASN A 20 -0.53 -8.23 16.61
C ASN A 20 -1.36 -8.97 17.67
N HIS A 21 -2.62 -8.59 17.84
CA HIS A 21 -3.49 -9.18 18.85
C HIS A 21 -3.75 -10.68 18.61
N LEU A 22 -3.86 -11.08 17.35
CA LEU A 22 -4.15 -12.46 16.95
C LEU A 22 -2.88 -13.27 16.63
N GLY A 23 -1.68 -12.70 16.72
CA GLY A 23 -0.43 -13.36 16.33
C GLY A 23 -0.35 -13.70 14.84
N LEU A 24 -1.03 -12.92 13.99
CA LEU A 24 -1.04 -13.12 12.53
C LEU A 24 0.01 -12.24 11.84
N ARG A 25 0.42 -12.65 10.63
CA ARG A 25 1.27 -11.80 9.78
C ARG A 25 0.45 -10.63 9.25
N TYR A 26 1.08 -9.47 9.11
CA TYR A 26 0.47 -8.29 8.49
C TYR A 26 1.11 -8.01 7.13
N VAL A 27 0.29 -7.71 6.11
CA VAL A 27 0.75 -7.31 4.78
C VAL A 27 0.09 -6.00 4.37
N ASP A 28 0.91 -4.96 4.17
CA ASP A 28 0.54 -3.68 3.57
C ASP A 28 0.68 -3.80 2.05
N THR A 29 -0.43 -4.04 1.35
CA THR A 29 -0.40 -4.18 -0.12
C THR A 29 -0.02 -2.88 -0.83
N GLY A 30 -0.32 -1.73 -0.21
CA GLY A 30 0.06 -0.42 -0.73
C GLY A 30 1.57 -0.24 -0.77
N ALA A 31 2.31 -0.86 0.15
CA ALA A 31 3.76 -0.84 0.16
C ALA A 31 4.38 -1.55 -1.06
N MET A 32 3.72 -2.59 -1.58
CA MET A 32 4.20 -3.34 -2.76
C MET A 32 4.16 -2.47 -4.02
N TYR A 33 3.02 -1.81 -4.27
CA TYR A 33 2.91 -0.86 -5.38
C TYR A 33 3.94 0.26 -5.27
N ARG A 34 4.17 0.79 -4.06
CA ARG A 34 5.15 1.85 -3.83
C ARG A 34 6.59 1.39 -4.04
N ALA A 35 6.91 0.13 -3.72
CA ALA A 35 8.24 -0.43 -3.98
C ALA A 35 8.52 -0.50 -5.48
N VAL A 36 7.54 -0.95 -6.26
CA VAL A 36 7.61 -0.94 -7.74
C VAL A 36 7.76 0.48 -8.27
N THR A 37 6.97 1.44 -7.77
CA THR A 37 7.09 2.85 -8.16
C THR A 37 8.47 3.41 -7.84
N LEU A 38 9.01 3.12 -6.64
CA LEU A 38 10.33 3.57 -6.25
C LEU A 38 11.40 3.06 -7.21
N GLU A 39 11.35 1.77 -7.57
CA GLU A 39 12.32 1.20 -8.49
C GLU A 39 12.20 1.78 -9.91
N ALA A 40 10.97 1.98 -10.38
CA ALA A 40 10.74 2.62 -11.67
C ALA A 40 11.35 4.03 -11.71
N LEU A 41 11.14 4.83 -10.67
CA LEU A 41 11.72 6.17 -10.54
C LEU A 41 13.25 6.12 -10.47
N ARG A 42 13.84 5.19 -9.70
CA ARG A 42 15.30 5.01 -9.61
C ARG A 42 15.94 4.65 -10.96
N ARG A 43 15.20 3.96 -11.83
CA ARG A 43 15.63 3.56 -13.17
C ARG A 43 15.22 4.55 -14.26
N GLU A 44 14.66 5.70 -13.89
CA GLU A 44 14.16 6.72 -14.82
C GLU A 44 13.15 6.14 -15.83
N VAL A 45 12.36 5.15 -15.40
CA VAL A 45 11.30 4.55 -16.20
C VAL A 45 10.05 5.42 -16.12
N ASP A 46 9.47 5.72 -17.28
CA ASP A 46 8.19 6.40 -17.38
C ASP A 46 7.09 5.59 -16.68
N THR A 47 6.40 6.21 -15.72
CA THR A 47 5.31 5.59 -14.97
C THR A 47 4.04 5.42 -15.81
N GLY A 48 3.98 6.01 -17.01
CA GLY A 48 2.98 5.76 -18.03
C GLY A 48 3.25 4.53 -18.91
N ASP A 49 4.47 3.99 -18.93
CA ASP A 49 4.84 2.83 -19.77
C ASP A 49 4.62 1.50 -19.02
N GLU A 50 3.46 0.87 -19.23
CA GLU A 50 3.11 -0.42 -18.63
C GLU A 50 4.15 -1.51 -18.92
N GLU A 51 4.68 -1.59 -20.14
CA GLU A 51 5.65 -2.64 -20.51
C GLU A 51 6.99 -2.44 -19.81
N ALA A 52 7.43 -1.18 -19.69
CA ALA A 52 8.62 -0.87 -18.90
C ALA A 52 8.44 -1.18 -17.42
N LEU A 53 7.29 -0.86 -16.84
CA LEU A 53 6.96 -1.20 -15.46
C LEU A 53 6.95 -2.72 -15.24
N VAL A 54 6.42 -3.51 -16.18
CA VAL A 54 6.46 -4.98 -16.11
C VAL A 54 7.91 -5.50 -16.11
N ARG A 55 8.80 -4.93 -16.92
CA ARG A 55 10.23 -5.26 -16.90
C ARG A 55 10.89 -4.91 -15.56
N VAL A 56 10.47 -3.81 -14.93
CA VAL A 56 10.94 -3.47 -13.58
C VAL A 56 10.47 -4.52 -12.57
N ILE A 57 9.18 -4.82 -12.51
CA ILE A 57 8.58 -5.76 -11.54
C ILE A 57 9.20 -7.16 -11.64
N THR A 58 9.43 -7.64 -12.87
CA THR A 58 10.01 -8.98 -13.09
C THR A 58 11.50 -9.08 -12.77
N SER A 59 12.17 -7.95 -12.56
CA SER A 59 13.61 -7.87 -12.27
C SER A 59 13.94 -7.58 -10.81
N ILE A 60 12.93 -7.36 -9.96
CA ILE A 60 13.14 -7.02 -8.55
C ILE A 60 12.88 -8.23 -7.65
N ASP A 61 13.65 -8.30 -6.56
CA ASP A 61 13.32 -9.11 -5.39
C ASP A 61 12.61 -8.22 -4.36
N LEU A 62 11.31 -8.45 -4.15
CA LEU A 62 10.49 -7.70 -3.20
C LEU A 62 10.13 -8.60 -2.00
N ASN A 63 10.61 -8.22 -0.82
CA ASN A 63 10.33 -8.93 0.42
C ASN A 63 9.70 -7.99 1.46
N ILE A 64 8.63 -8.45 2.11
CA ILE A 64 7.94 -7.71 3.18
C ILE A 64 8.05 -8.52 4.47
N VAL A 65 8.71 -7.93 5.46
CA VAL A 65 8.94 -8.55 6.76
C VAL A 65 8.14 -7.82 7.82
N PHE A 66 7.26 -8.55 8.51
CA PHE A 66 6.48 -8.00 9.61
C PHE A 66 7.30 -7.94 10.91
N GLN A 67 7.38 -6.77 11.53
CA GLN A 67 8.06 -6.55 12.81
C GLN A 67 7.09 -6.13 13.93
N GLY A 68 5.90 -6.75 13.97
CA GLY A 68 4.93 -6.52 15.04
C GLY A 68 4.48 -5.06 15.13
N GLU A 69 4.67 -4.44 16.30
CA GLU A 69 4.31 -3.03 16.55
C GLU A 69 5.08 -2.04 15.67
N LYS A 70 6.31 -2.37 15.25
CA LYS A 70 7.13 -1.49 14.39
C LYS A 70 6.60 -1.40 12.96
N GLY A 71 5.65 -2.27 12.58
CA GLY A 71 5.06 -2.32 11.25
C GLY A 71 5.84 -3.23 10.29
N ASN A 72 5.73 -2.94 9.00
CA ASN A 72 6.37 -3.72 7.94
C ASN A 72 7.70 -3.08 7.55
N LEU A 73 8.75 -3.90 7.47
CA LEU A 73 9.94 -3.58 6.70
C LEU A 73 9.75 -4.05 5.27
N VAL A 74 10.18 -3.23 4.32
CA VAL A 74 10.10 -3.50 2.89
C VAL A 74 11.50 -3.52 2.34
N PHE A 75 11.90 -4.65 1.79
CA PHE A 75 13.19 -4.85 1.17
C PHE A 75 13.03 -4.96 -0.33
N LEU A 76 13.90 -4.25 -1.06
CA LEU A 76 13.97 -4.28 -2.51
C LEU A 76 15.40 -4.62 -2.92
N ASN A 77 15.59 -5.76 -3.59
CA ASN A 77 16.92 -6.28 -3.94
C ASN A 77 17.88 -6.36 -2.73
N GLY A 78 17.33 -6.70 -1.55
CA GLY A 78 18.06 -6.76 -0.29
C GLY A 78 18.27 -5.42 0.45
N GLU A 79 17.90 -4.28 -0.14
CA GLU A 79 17.97 -2.96 0.51
C GLU A 79 16.69 -2.66 1.30
N ASP A 80 16.81 -2.17 2.55
CA ASP A 80 15.65 -1.66 3.29
C ASP A 80 15.15 -0.33 2.68
N VAL A 81 14.03 -0.41 1.96
CA VAL A 81 13.38 0.71 1.30
C VAL A 81 12.20 1.29 2.07
N THR A 82 11.96 0.86 3.32
CA THR A 82 10.76 1.17 4.12
C THR A 82 10.46 2.68 4.21
N GLY A 83 11.50 3.49 4.36
CA GLY A 83 11.38 4.95 4.37
C GLY A 83 11.21 5.55 2.96
N PHE A 84 11.97 5.04 1.99
CA PHE A 84 12.03 5.56 0.62
C PHE A 84 10.69 5.43 -0.11
N ILE A 85 9.96 4.34 0.08
CA ILE A 85 8.64 4.12 -0.53
C ILE A 85 7.56 5.12 -0.07
N ARG A 86 7.84 5.90 0.99
CA ARG A 86 6.94 6.91 1.57
C ARG A 86 7.32 8.34 1.21
N GLN A 87 8.35 8.54 0.38
CA GLN A 87 8.76 9.86 -0.09
C GLN A 87 7.66 10.52 -0.94
N PRO A 88 7.66 11.87 -1.04
CA PRO A 88 6.66 12.62 -1.80
C PRO A 88 6.56 12.16 -3.26
N ASP A 89 7.69 11.93 -3.90
CA ASP A 89 7.75 11.58 -5.32
C ASP A 89 7.10 10.22 -5.63
N VAL A 90 7.43 9.20 -4.84
CA VAL A 90 6.75 7.89 -4.89
C VAL A 90 5.25 8.03 -4.64
N THR A 91 4.86 8.91 -3.71
CA THR A 91 3.45 9.13 -3.37
C THR A 91 2.67 9.83 -4.50
N ALA A 92 3.35 10.65 -5.29
CA ALA A 92 2.77 11.31 -6.46
C ALA A 92 2.51 10.30 -7.58
N HIS A 93 3.46 9.40 -7.84
CA HIS A 93 3.42 8.50 -8.99
C HIS A 93 2.74 7.14 -8.75
N VAL A 94 2.65 6.66 -7.49
CA VAL A 94 2.11 5.32 -7.20
C VAL A 94 0.68 5.11 -7.70
N SER A 95 -0.12 6.18 -7.75
CA SER A 95 -1.49 6.09 -8.23
C SER A 95 -1.53 5.66 -9.70
N GLU A 96 -0.68 6.26 -10.54
CA GLU A 96 -0.57 5.94 -11.97
C GLU A 96 0.00 4.54 -12.17
N VAL A 97 1.08 4.19 -11.46
CA VAL A 97 1.65 2.83 -11.53
C VAL A 97 0.60 1.76 -11.18
N SER A 98 -0.27 2.05 -10.21
CA SER A 98 -1.32 1.13 -9.78
C SER A 98 -2.53 1.04 -10.71
N THR A 99 -2.68 1.90 -11.73
CA THR A 99 -3.78 1.77 -12.70
C THR A 99 -3.47 0.79 -13.82
N HIS A 100 -2.19 0.53 -14.09
CA HIS A 100 -1.75 -0.42 -15.13
C HIS A 100 -2.18 -1.85 -14.79
N LYS A 101 -2.88 -2.48 -15.74
CA LYS A 101 -3.50 -3.79 -15.54
C LYS A 101 -2.45 -4.87 -15.30
N LYS A 102 -1.40 -4.91 -16.11
CA LYS A 102 -0.34 -5.93 -15.98
C LYS A 102 0.42 -5.78 -14.67
N VAL A 103 0.70 -4.54 -14.26
CA VAL A 103 1.32 -4.24 -12.95
C VAL A 103 0.46 -4.81 -11.82
N ARG A 104 -0.86 -4.55 -11.85
CA ARG A 104 -1.80 -5.10 -10.86
C ARG A 104 -1.82 -6.62 -10.89
N GLU A 105 -1.87 -7.26 -12.05
CA GLU A 105 -1.87 -8.73 -12.18
C GLU A 105 -0.66 -9.37 -11.49
N PHE A 106 0.55 -8.84 -11.72
CA PHE A 106 1.76 -9.32 -11.06
C PHE A 106 1.71 -9.15 -9.54
N ILE A 107 1.33 -7.96 -9.08
CA ILE A 107 1.30 -7.66 -7.64
C ILE A 107 0.22 -8.48 -6.93
N VAL A 108 -0.96 -8.64 -7.54
CA VAL A 108 -2.05 -9.47 -7.00
C VAL A 108 -1.61 -10.94 -6.93
N ALA A 109 -0.95 -11.48 -7.95
CA ALA A 109 -0.44 -12.85 -7.90
C ALA A 109 0.52 -13.07 -6.72
N LEU A 110 1.40 -12.11 -6.44
CA LEU A 110 2.29 -12.15 -5.28
C LEU A 110 1.51 -12.12 -3.95
N GLN A 111 0.48 -11.28 -3.88
CA GLN A 111 -0.36 -11.18 -2.69
C GLN A 111 -1.19 -12.44 -2.46
N GLU A 112 -1.75 -13.04 -3.51
CA GLU A 112 -2.45 -14.32 -3.46
C GLU A 112 -1.55 -15.43 -2.91
N GLN A 113 -0.30 -15.50 -3.37
CA GLN A 113 0.68 -16.46 -2.86
C GLN A 113 0.91 -16.28 -1.35
N ILE A 114 1.06 -15.04 -0.87
CA ILE A 114 1.21 -14.73 0.55
C ILE A 114 -0.08 -15.09 1.32
N GLY A 115 -1.25 -14.81 0.74
CA GLY A 115 -2.57 -15.12 1.28
C GLY A 115 -2.80 -16.61 1.49
N ARG A 116 -2.42 -17.44 0.52
CA ARG A 116 -2.56 -18.90 0.55
C ARG A 116 -1.72 -19.59 1.63
N GLN A 117 -0.64 -18.96 2.08
CA GLN A 117 0.13 -19.45 3.24
C GLN A 117 -0.67 -19.36 4.56
N GLY A 118 -1.82 -18.67 4.56
CA GLY A 118 -2.68 -18.54 5.72
C GLY A 118 -2.12 -17.60 6.80
N SER A 119 -2.83 -17.53 7.93
CA SER A 119 -2.42 -16.76 9.12
C SER A 119 -1.99 -15.31 8.82
N VAL A 120 -2.81 -14.59 8.04
CA VAL A 120 -2.48 -13.24 7.55
C VAL A 120 -3.66 -12.26 7.67
N VAL A 121 -3.32 -11.03 8.02
CA VAL A 121 -4.15 -9.83 7.88
C VAL A 121 -3.56 -9.00 6.73
N MET A 122 -4.34 -8.76 5.70
CA MET A 122 -3.90 -8.00 4.52
C MET A 122 -4.81 -6.79 4.33
N ASP A 123 -4.20 -5.60 4.24
CA ASP A 123 -4.95 -4.36 4.01
C ASP A 123 -4.69 -3.77 2.62
N GLY A 124 -5.75 -3.26 2.00
CA GLY A 124 -5.72 -2.75 0.63
C GLY A 124 -7.04 -2.11 0.18
N ARG A 125 -7.35 -2.19 -1.11
CA ARG A 125 -8.58 -1.63 -1.69
C ARG A 125 -9.56 -2.70 -2.19
N ASP A 126 -9.01 -3.83 -2.62
CA ASP A 126 -9.69 -4.93 -3.31
C ASP A 126 -9.21 -6.30 -2.80
N ILE A 127 -8.78 -6.38 -1.55
CA ILE A 127 -8.26 -7.60 -0.93
C ILE A 127 -9.35 -8.65 -0.82
N GLY A 128 -10.50 -8.33 -0.22
CA GLY A 128 -11.57 -9.30 0.01
C GLY A 128 -12.37 -9.67 -1.25
N THR A 129 -12.19 -8.93 -2.34
CA THR A 129 -12.93 -9.10 -3.60
C THR A 129 -12.10 -9.69 -4.72
N VAL A 130 -10.80 -9.35 -4.79
CA VAL A 130 -9.90 -9.78 -5.87
C VAL A 130 -8.81 -10.70 -5.34
N VAL A 131 -8.07 -10.30 -4.31
CA VAL A 131 -6.85 -11.01 -3.87
C VAL A 131 -7.15 -12.24 -3.01
N MET A 132 -8.10 -12.11 -2.10
CA MET A 132 -8.48 -13.13 -1.12
C MET A 132 -10.01 -13.25 -1.10
N PRO A 133 -10.64 -13.69 -2.22
CA PRO A 133 -12.08 -13.89 -2.28
C PRO A 133 -12.57 -14.96 -1.30
N ASP A 134 -11.69 -15.84 -0.82
CA ASP A 134 -12.01 -16.89 0.15
C ASP A 134 -11.52 -16.54 1.58
N ALA A 135 -11.19 -15.28 1.86
CA ALA A 135 -10.78 -14.86 3.20
C ALA A 135 -11.88 -15.16 4.25
N ASP A 136 -11.50 -15.78 5.38
CA ASP A 136 -12.43 -16.11 6.48
C ASP A 136 -13.19 -14.89 6.99
N TRP A 137 -12.52 -13.74 6.98
CA TRP A 137 -13.07 -12.46 7.41
C TRP A 137 -12.73 -11.39 6.38
N LYS A 138 -13.76 -10.66 5.94
CA LYS A 138 -13.66 -9.52 5.02
C LYS A 138 -14.26 -8.30 5.70
N ILE A 139 -13.45 -7.26 5.88
CA ILE A 139 -13.83 -6.04 6.59
C ILE A 139 -13.64 -4.87 5.63
N TYR A 140 -14.64 -4.01 5.51
CA TYR A 140 -14.52 -2.78 4.73
C TYR A 140 -14.61 -1.58 5.69
N LEU A 141 -13.52 -0.82 5.79
CA LEU A 141 -13.44 0.38 6.62
C LEU A 141 -13.86 1.60 5.82
N GLN A 142 -14.76 2.39 6.39
CA GLN A 142 -15.23 3.64 5.80
C GLN A 142 -15.01 4.80 6.78
N ALA A 143 -14.72 5.97 6.23
CA ALA A 143 -14.60 7.22 6.95
C ALA A 143 -15.03 8.37 6.03
N THR A 144 -15.51 9.46 6.63
CA THR A 144 -15.89 10.66 5.88
C THR A 144 -14.65 11.28 5.20
N VAL A 145 -14.86 12.01 4.10
CA VAL A 145 -13.78 12.77 3.44
C VAL A 145 -13.11 13.73 4.43
N GLU A 146 -13.91 14.39 5.27
CA GLU A 146 -13.45 15.28 6.34
C GLU A 146 -12.42 14.59 7.25
N GLU A 147 -12.77 13.41 7.78
CA GLU A 147 -11.94 12.69 8.73
C GLU A 147 -10.66 12.17 8.06
N ARG A 148 -10.78 11.66 6.84
CA ARG A 148 -9.62 11.22 6.04
C ARG A 148 -8.67 12.38 5.75
N ALA A 149 -9.19 13.57 5.45
CA ALA A 149 -8.41 14.76 5.19
C ALA A 149 -7.69 15.26 6.45
N LYS A 150 -8.40 15.36 7.59
CA LYS A 150 -7.82 15.72 8.89
C LYS A 150 -6.69 14.77 9.29
N ARG A 151 -6.93 13.47 9.16
CA ARG A 151 -5.90 12.45 9.43
C ARG A 151 -4.68 12.64 8.55
N ARG A 152 -4.88 12.88 7.25
CA ARG A 152 -3.78 13.10 6.31
C ARG A 152 -3.00 14.37 6.63
N GLN A 153 -3.70 15.45 6.99
CA GLN A 153 -3.09 16.70 7.42
C GLN A 153 -2.21 16.48 8.65
N SER A 154 -2.73 15.81 9.69
CA SER A 154 -1.96 15.47 10.90
C SER A 154 -0.74 14.58 10.63
N GLU A 155 -0.78 13.71 9.61
CA GLU A 155 0.38 12.92 9.17
C GLU A 155 1.46 13.78 8.49
N LEU A 156 1.06 14.80 7.74
CA LEU A 156 1.97 15.72 7.04
C LEU A 156 2.58 16.75 8.01
N GLU A 157 1.79 17.30 8.94
CA GLU A 157 2.25 18.22 9.96
C GLU A 157 3.31 17.59 10.87
N ARG A 158 3.13 16.31 11.24
CA ARG A 158 4.15 15.53 11.98
C ARG A 158 5.46 15.35 11.20
N ARG A 159 5.45 15.57 9.89
CA ARG A 159 6.64 15.56 9.02
C ARG A 159 7.16 16.97 8.71
N GLY A 160 6.60 18.00 9.34
CA GLY A 160 6.97 19.40 9.11
C GLY A 160 6.38 20.01 7.84
N LEU A 161 5.39 19.37 7.22
CA LEU A 161 4.72 19.85 6.01
C LEU A 161 3.37 20.48 6.37
N SER A 162 3.22 21.78 6.11
CA SER A 162 1.94 22.48 6.26
C SER A 162 1.14 22.38 4.96
N VAL A 163 -0.10 21.92 5.04
CA VAL A 163 -1.01 21.80 3.90
C VAL A 163 -2.42 22.25 4.31
N ASN A 164 -3.11 22.93 3.39
CA ASN A 164 -4.49 23.36 3.60
C ASN A 164 -5.45 22.16 3.61
N LEU A 165 -6.38 22.16 4.55
CA LEU A 165 -7.35 21.08 4.73
C LEU A 165 -8.34 20.98 3.55
N GLU A 166 -8.77 22.09 2.95
CA GLU A 166 -9.68 22.08 1.80
C GLU A 166 -9.01 21.51 0.55
N ASP A 167 -7.75 21.86 0.29
CA ASP A 167 -6.97 21.27 -0.81
C ASP A 167 -6.88 19.74 -0.65
N LEU A 168 -6.65 19.26 0.57
CA LEU A 168 -6.63 17.83 0.88
C LEU A 168 -8.00 17.17 0.66
N LYS A 169 -9.10 17.83 1.03
CA LYS A 169 -10.45 17.31 0.79
C LYS A 169 -10.73 17.20 -0.71
N GLU A 170 -10.37 18.21 -1.50
CA GLU A 170 -10.53 18.14 -2.96
C GLU A 170 -9.71 17.00 -3.56
N GLN A 171 -8.43 16.87 -3.20
CA GLN A 171 -7.59 15.76 -3.66
C GLN A 171 -8.16 14.40 -3.28
N ILE A 172 -8.75 14.29 -2.08
CA ILE A 172 -9.39 13.06 -1.60
C ILE A 172 -10.70 12.75 -2.32
N ARG A 173 -11.49 13.77 -2.72
CA ARG A 173 -12.74 13.59 -3.47
C ARG A 173 -12.50 13.13 -4.91
N ARG A 174 -11.40 13.58 -5.52
CA ARG A 174 -11.03 13.24 -6.91
C ARG A 174 -10.46 11.82 -7.06
N ARG A 175 -10.21 11.09 -5.96
CA ARG A 175 -9.57 9.77 -5.90
C ARG A 175 -10.49 8.70 -5.32
#